data_AF-A0A4Y7J6C4-F1
#
_entry.id   AF-A0A4Y7J6C4-F1
#
_cell.length_a   1.000
_cell.length_b   1.000
_cell.length_c   1.000
_cell.angle_alpha   90.00
_cell.angle_beta   90.00
_cell.angle_gamma   90.00
#
_symmetry.space_group_name_H-M   'P 1'
#
loop_
_entity.id
_entity.type
_entity.pdbx_description
1 polymer ?
#
loop_
_entity_poly.entity_id
_entity_poly.type
_entity_poly.pdbx_seq_one_letter_code
_entity_poly.pdbx_strand_id
1 'polypeptide(L)' 'MNQPTVPSTIEEELETNPFMRVESPLQQANVGCDSPAETLREIRMRKDNWRG' A
#
# COMPACT_ATOMS: atom_id res chain seq x y z
N MET A 1 3.92 23.72 4.59
CA MET A 1 2.72 24.26 3.93
C MET A 1 1.52 23.48 4.45
N ASN A 2 0.41 24.14 4.77
CA ASN A 2 -0.81 23.52 5.30
C ASN A 2 -1.93 23.58 4.24
N GLN A 3 -1.67 22.93 3.10
CA GLN A 3 -2.61 22.88 1.97
C GLN A 3 -3.25 21.49 1.89
N PRO A 4 -4.48 21.37 1.37
CA PRO A 4 -5.11 20.07 1.14
C PRO A 4 -4.27 19.21 0.18
N THR A 5 -4.17 17.91 0.48
CA THR A 5 -3.52 16.91 -0.40
C THR A 5 -4.53 16.15 -1.25
N VAL A 6 -5.74 16.71 -1.43
CA VAL A 6 -6.84 16.10 -2.18
C VAL A 6 -7.42 17.11 -3.17
N PRO A 7 -7.94 16.64 -4.33
CA PRO A 7 -8.01 15.23 -4.76
C PRO A 7 -6.68 14.71 -5.32
N SER A 8 -6.48 13.38 -5.25
CA SER A 8 -5.53 12.63 -6.09
C SER A 8 -6.28 11.92 -7.24
N THR A 9 -5.53 11.32 -8.16
CA THR A 9 -6.02 10.52 -9.29
C THR A 9 -5.81 9.02 -9.07
N ILE A 10 -6.57 8.17 -9.78
CA ILE A 10 -6.38 6.71 -9.70
C ILE A 10 -4.99 6.28 -10.19
N GLU A 11 -4.44 6.96 -11.20
CA GLU A 11 -3.08 6.72 -11.69
C GLU A 11 -2.04 6.95 -10.59
N GLU A 12 -2.10 8.09 -9.89
CA GLU A 12 -1.20 8.39 -8.77
C GLU A 12 -1.34 7.36 -7.62
N GLU A 13 -2.55 6.91 -7.32
CA GLU A 13 -2.78 5.88 -6.29
C GLU A 13 -2.20 4.51 -6.71
N LEU A 14 -2.30 4.12 -7.98
CA LEU A 14 -1.69 2.88 -8.48
C LEU A 14 -0.15 2.93 -8.44
N GLU A 15 0.44 4.12 -8.58
CA GLU A 15 1.88 4.30 -8.46
C GLU A 15 2.37 4.35 -7.01
N THR A 16 1.60 4.94 -6.10
CA THR A 16 2.11 5.32 -4.77
C THR A 16 1.46 4.57 -3.60
N ASN A 17 0.19 4.17 -3.72
CA ASN A 17 -0.55 3.60 -2.60
C ASN A 17 -0.22 2.11 -2.41
N PRO A 18 0.35 1.70 -1.26
CA PRO A 18 0.75 0.30 -1.04
C PRO A 18 -0.44 -0.67 -1.02
N PHE A 19 -1.66 -0.20 -0.75
CA PHE A 19 -2.88 -1.01 -0.77
C PHE A 19 -3.43 -1.24 -2.17
N MET A 20 -3.15 -0.32 -3.12
CA MET A 20 -3.55 -0.46 -4.53
C MET A 20 -2.57 -1.32 -5.33
N ARG A 21 -1.41 -1.66 -4.74
CA ARG A 21 -0.29 -2.36 -5.40
C ARG A 21 -0.11 -3.80 -4.93
N VAL A 22 -1.12 -4.42 -4.31
CA VAL A 22 -1.02 -5.76 -3.72
C VAL A 22 -0.86 -6.90 -4.73
N GLU A 23 -1.17 -6.64 -6.01
CA GLU A 23 -0.92 -7.57 -7.11
C GLU A 23 0.52 -7.49 -7.64
N SER A 24 1.30 -6.50 -7.22
CA SER A 24 2.69 -6.35 -7.67
C SER A 24 3.57 -7.47 -7.09
N PRO A 25 4.29 -8.24 -7.91
CA PRO A 25 5.22 -9.27 -7.42
C PRO A 25 6.30 -8.71 -6.51
N LEU A 26 6.74 -7.47 -6.75
CA LEU A 26 7.70 -6.79 -5.89
C LEU A 26 7.11 -6.49 -4.51
N GLN A 27 5.84 -6.05 -4.45
CA GLN A 27 5.17 -5.76 -3.18
C GLN A 27 4.95 -7.04 -2.38
N GLN A 28 4.52 -8.10 -3.05
CA GLN A 28 4.35 -9.45 -2.50
C GLN A 28 5.67 -9.98 -1.91
N ALA A 29 6.77 -9.88 -2.67
CA ALA A 29 8.10 -10.27 -2.21
C ALA A 29 8.58 -9.43 -0.99
N ASN A 30 8.31 -8.12 -0.99
CA ASN A 30 8.69 -7.22 0.12
C ASN A 30 7.98 -7.58 1.44
N VAL A 31 6.76 -8.12 1.37
CA VAL A 31 6.02 -8.52 2.56
C VAL A 31 6.13 -10.01 2.87
N GLY A 32 6.59 -10.83 1.92
CA GLY A 32 6.74 -12.27 2.08
C GLY A 32 5.41 -13.02 1.95
N CYS A 33 4.55 -12.62 1.02
CA CYS A 33 3.25 -13.24 0.77
C CYS A 33 3.11 -13.61 -0.71
N ASP A 34 2.37 -14.69 -1.00
CA ASP A 34 2.22 -15.22 -2.37
C ASP A 34 0.84 -14.91 -2.99
N SER A 35 -0.05 -14.25 -2.24
CA SER A 35 -1.37 -13.83 -2.73
C SER A 35 -1.66 -12.35 -2.46
N PRO A 36 -2.46 -11.69 -3.32
CA PRO A 36 -2.88 -10.30 -3.09
C PRO A 36 -3.64 -10.10 -1.78
N ALA A 37 -4.48 -11.07 -1.39
CA ALA A 37 -5.27 -10.99 -0.16
C ALA A 37 -4.40 -11.06 1.10
N GLU A 38 -3.41 -11.97 1.13
CA GLU A 38 -2.46 -12.06 2.24
C GLU A 38 -1.55 -10.83 2.31
N THR A 39 -1.11 -10.34 1.14
CA THR A 39 -0.32 -9.11 1.01
C THR A 39 -1.06 -7.91 1.59
N LEU A 40 -2.35 -7.76 1.26
CA LEU A 40 -3.20 -6.70 1.81
C LEU A 40 -3.30 -6.79 3.34
N ARG A 41 -3.55 -7.99 3.86
CA ARG A 41 -3.62 -8.26 5.30
C ARG A 41 -2.33 -7.87 6.01
N GLU A 42 -1.19 -8.31 5.48
CA GLU A 42 0.12 -8.07 6.09
C GLU A 42 0.49 -6.58 6.06
N ILE A 43 0.27 -5.88 4.95
CA ILE A 43 0.49 -4.43 4.85
C ILE A 43 -0.36 -3.68 5.87
N ARG A 44 -1.64 -4.06 6.02
CA ARG A 44 -2.54 -3.44 7.00
C ARG A 44 -2.03 -3.65 8.43
N MET A 45 -1.66 -4.89 8.78
CA MET A 45 -1.11 -5.22 10.09
C MET A 45 0.17 -4.42 10.40
N ARG A 46 1.10 -4.32 9.45
CA ARG A 46 2.32 -3.51 9.62
C ARG A 46 1.99 -2.04 9.82
N LYS A 47 1.10 -1.48 9.01
CA LYS A 47 0.70 -0.06 9.10
C LYS A 47 -0.06 0.25 10.40
N ASP A 48 -0.86 -0.68 10.91
CA ASP A 48 -1.56 -0.52 12.19
C ASP A 48 -0.62 -0.46 13.39
N ASN A 49 0.51 -1.17 13.31
CA ASN A 49 1.51 -1.23 14.38
C ASN A 49 2.64 -0.21 14.22
N TRP A 50 2.66 0.56 13.13
CA TRP A 50 3.67 1.58 12.87
C TRP A 50 3.45 2.82 13.77
N ARG A 51 4.52 3.32 14.39
CA ARG A 51 4.46 4.37 15.43
C ARG A 51 5.10 5.71 15.06
N GLY A 52 5.48 5.92 13.79
CA GLY A 52 6.24 7.10 13.39
C GLY A 52 7.73 6.80 13.33
#